data_AF-W1V7C1-F1
#
_entry.id   AF-W1V7C1-F1
#
_cell.length_a   1.000
_cell.length_b   1.000
_cell.length_c   1.000
_cell.angle_alpha   90.00
_cell.angle_beta   90.00
_cell.angle_gamma   90.00
#
_symmetry.space_group_name_H-M   'P 1'
#
loop_
_entity.id
_entity.type
_entity.pdbx_description
1 polymer ?
#
loop_
_entity_poly.entity_id
_entity_poly.type
_entity_poly.pdbx_seq_one_letter_code
_entity_poly.pdbx_strand_id
1 'polypeptide(L)'
;EQTKIVVEQCKEEFVANGRVVIEEGWKLLYKRHKSKSTTDNDEPDLTDERGAESDPKKEVIEETDHLPAVKKNDTVLYTDSSVEAKQTKPPSRFTPSTLLQAMKEIHKFVKNEDLKKQLKAVSGIGTEATRANIIDELISRGFMKTSGKKQVLSPTETGYLLVDALPEELLYPDETAVWEERLALMSEGADTLDSFLADQIKFLQLLIDKLDFDKVINFDQMMPNVVR
;
A
#
# COMPACT_ATOMS: atom_id res chain seq x y z
N GLU A 1 18.37 22.12 5.15
CA GLU A 1 17.69 22.99 6.13
C GLU A 1 16.19 22.86 5.99
N GLN A 2 15.46 22.92 7.11
CA GLN A 2 14.00 22.99 7.14
C GLN A 2 13.60 24.20 7.96
N THR A 3 12.73 25.03 7.39
CA THR A 3 12.25 26.27 8.02
C THR A 3 10.74 26.20 8.15
N LYS A 4 10.23 26.50 9.34
CA LYS A 4 8.80 26.60 9.64
C LYS A 4 8.50 27.98 10.20
N ILE A 5 7.65 28.73 9.52
CA ILE A 5 7.16 30.04 9.96
C ILE A 5 5.70 29.86 10.37
N VAL A 6 5.36 30.34 11.56
CA VAL A 6 3.99 30.34 12.09
C VAL A 6 3.56 31.79 12.29
N VAL A 7 2.41 32.14 11.73
CA VAL A 7 1.79 33.46 11.84
C VAL A 7 0.43 33.29 12.50
N GLU A 8 0.13 34.12 13.48
CA GLU A 8 -1.19 34.18 14.11
C GLU A 8 -1.93 35.43 13.63
N GLN A 9 -3.15 35.24 13.12
CA GLN A 9 -4.03 36.35 12.77
C GLN A 9 -5.45 36.02 13.24
N CYS A 10 -6.07 36.93 13.99
CA CYS A 10 -7.45 36.76 14.48
C CYS A 10 -7.70 35.44 15.25
N LYS A 11 -6.69 34.93 15.98
CA LYS A 11 -6.69 33.63 16.69
C LYS A 11 -6.67 32.38 15.80
N GLU A 12 -6.43 32.56 14.50
CA GLU A 12 -6.16 31.47 13.56
C GLU A 12 -4.65 31.37 13.31
N GLU A 13 -4.15 30.14 13.20
CA GLU A 13 -2.74 29.86 12.91
C GLU A 13 -2.52 29.51 11.43
N PHE A 14 -1.58 30.22 10.81
CA PHE A 14 -1.13 29.96 9.45
C PHE A 14 0.32 29.49 9.47
N VAL A 15 0.61 28.43 8.71
CA VAL A 15 1.93 27.78 8.69
C VAL A 15 2.49 27.77 7.28
N ALA A 16 3.70 28.30 7.14
CA ALA A 16 4.53 28.15 5.95
C ALA A 16 5.71 27.23 6.25
N ASN A 17 5.92 26.21 5.42
CA ASN A 17 7.05 25.28 5.52
C ASN A 17 7.92 25.42 4.26
N GLY A 18 9.24 25.48 4.44
CA GLY A 18 10.21 25.53 3.35
C GLY A 18 11.38 24.59 3.62
N ARG A 19 11.97 24.05 2.56
CA ARG A 19 13.10 23.13 2.65
C ARG A 19 14.18 23.52 1.68
N VAL A 20 15.36 23.85 2.19
CA VAL A 20 16.53 24.19 1.37
C VAL A 20 17.55 23.06 1.43
N VAL A 21 17.96 22.54 0.27
CA VAL A 21 19.05 21.55 0.19
C VAL A 21 20.38 22.31 0.34
N ILE A 22 21.11 22.05 1.43
CA ILE A 22 22.43 22.68 1.69
C ILE A 22 23.50 21.94 0.90
N GLU A 23 23.48 20.62 0.98
CA GLU A 23 24.39 19.73 0.26
C GLU A 23 23.57 18.63 -0.40
N GLU A 24 23.84 18.36 -1.66
CA GLU A 24 23.06 17.41 -2.44
C GLU A 24 23.41 15.96 -2.10
N GLY A 25 24.64 15.69 -1.66
CA GLY A 25 25.08 14.36 -1.24
C GLY A 25 24.78 13.29 -2.29
N TRP A 26 24.12 12.21 -1.87
CA TRP A 26 23.74 11.09 -2.74
C TRP A 26 22.77 11.49 -3.87
N LYS A 27 22.06 12.62 -3.75
CA LYS A 27 21.17 13.10 -4.82
C LYS A 27 21.94 13.45 -6.10
N LEU A 28 23.24 13.75 -6.00
CA LEU A 28 24.10 13.95 -7.17
C LEU A 28 24.10 12.74 -8.11
N LEU A 29 24.01 11.52 -7.57
CA LEU A 29 24.02 10.28 -8.36
C LEU A 29 22.74 10.11 -9.20
N TYR A 30 21.66 10.76 -8.80
CA TYR A 30 20.34 10.67 -9.45
C TYR A 30 20.04 11.89 -10.34
N LYS A 31 20.93 12.89 -10.36
CA LYS A 31 20.86 13.98 -11.34
C LYS A 31 21.20 13.44 -12.72
N ARG A 32 20.18 13.04 -13.47
CA ARG A 32 20.30 12.69 -14.88
C ARG A 32 20.97 13.84 -15.64
N HIS A 33 22.09 13.59 -16.32
CA HIS A 33 22.57 14.50 -17.36
C HIS A 33 21.44 14.68 -18.37
N LYS A 34 20.78 15.85 -18.40
CA LYS A 34 19.88 16.23 -19.48
C LYS A 34 20.73 16.38 -20.75
N SER A 35 21.06 15.29 -21.42
CA SER A 35 21.44 15.35 -22.82
C SER A 35 20.19 15.74 -23.62
N LYS A 36 20.34 16.72 -24.50
CA LYS A 36 19.30 17.14 -25.45
C LYS A 36 18.94 15.95 -26.35
N SER A 37 17.90 15.21 -25.97
CA SER A 37 17.11 14.41 -26.91
C SER A 37 15.67 14.43 -26.44
N THR A 38 14.85 15.16 -27.18
CA THR A 38 13.38 15.15 -27.17
C THR A 38 12.85 13.72 -27.21
N THR A 39 12.41 13.21 -26.06
CA THR A 39 11.32 12.23 -25.95
C THR A 39 10.81 12.28 -24.50
N ASP A 40 9.56 12.74 -24.35
CA ASP A 40 8.80 12.78 -23.11
C ASP A 40 8.64 11.37 -22.51
N ASN A 41 9.48 11.03 -21.54
CA ASN A 41 9.18 10.00 -20.57
C ASN A 41 9.58 10.51 -19.18
N ASP A 42 8.63 11.19 -18.53
CA ASP A 42 8.63 11.48 -17.10
C ASP A 42 8.58 10.16 -16.32
N GLU A 43 9.74 9.59 -16.04
CA GLU A 43 9.90 8.63 -14.94
C GLU A 43 9.83 9.39 -13.61
N PRO A 44 9.02 8.95 -12.63
CA PRO A 44 8.89 9.64 -11.36
C PRO A 44 10.18 9.54 -10.55
N ASP A 45 10.55 10.66 -9.92
CA ASP A 45 11.66 10.73 -8.97
C ASP A 45 11.38 9.82 -7.77
N LEU A 46 12.09 8.71 -7.67
CA LEU A 46 11.96 7.68 -6.61
C LEU A 46 12.42 8.18 -5.23
N THR A 47 12.84 9.44 -5.10
CA THR A 47 13.31 10.02 -3.84
C THR A 47 12.24 10.78 -3.06
N ASP A 48 11.04 10.94 -3.62
CA ASP A 48 9.88 11.48 -2.89
C ASP A 48 9.17 10.34 -2.14
N GLU A 49 9.49 10.18 -0.84
CA GLU A 49 8.82 9.23 0.07
C GLU A 49 7.33 9.57 0.33
N ARG A 50 6.77 10.58 -0.35
CA ARG A 50 5.33 10.76 -0.45
C ARG A 50 4.80 9.71 -1.42
N GLY A 51 4.25 8.64 -0.83
CA GLY A 51 3.61 7.54 -1.52
C GLY A 51 2.68 7.97 -2.66
N ALA A 52 2.36 7.01 -3.52
CA ALA A 52 1.73 7.13 -4.84
C ALA A 52 0.33 7.78 -4.91
N GLU A 53 0.13 8.94 -4.28
CA GLU A 53 -1.04 9.82 -4.38
C GLU A 53 -0.63 11.29 -4.61
N SER A 54 0.40 11.54 -5.43
CA SER A 54 0.59 12.86 -6.00
C SER A 54 -0.26 13.01 -7.26
N ASP A 55 -1.26 13.90 -7.17
CA ASP A 55 -1.92 14.52 -8.32
C ASP A 55 -0.89 14.98 -9.37
N PRO A 56 -1.27 15.06 -10.67
CA PRO A 56 -0.36 15.51 -11.72
C PRO A 56 0.29 16.83 -11.29
N LYS A 57 1.64 16.83 -11.27
CA LYS A 57 2.52 17.97 -10.97
C LYS A 57 1.79 19.29 -11.23
N LYS A 58 1.23 19.92 -10.19
CA LYS A 58 1.29 21.39 -10.15
C LYS A 58 2.78 21.67 -10.22
N GLU A 59 3.21 22.43 -11.21
CA GLU A 59 4.51 23.08 -11.19
C GLU A 59 4.56 23.89 -9.89
N VAL A 60 5.03 23.26 -8.81
CA VAL A 60 5.31 23.93 -7.55
C VAL A 60 6.58 24.69 -7.87
N ILE A 61 6.36 25.97 -8.18
CA ILE A 61 7.36 27.00 -8.41
C ILE A 61 8.49 26.80 -7.40
N GLU A 62 9.74 26.68 -7.86
CA GLU A 62 10.95 26.53 -7.02
C GLU A 62 11.08 27.62 -5.93
N GLU A 63 10.28 28.70 -6.01
CA GLU A 63 10.18 29.76 -5.02
C GLU A 63 9.51 29.35 -3.70
N THR A 64 8.72 28.27 -3.64
CA THR A 64 8.08 27.87 -2.36
C THR A 64 9.04 27.26 -1.34
N ASP A 65 10.20 26.77 -1.79
CA ASP A 65 11.18 26.14 -0.90
C ASP A 65 12.06 27.15 -0.16
N HIS A 66 12.14 28.39 -0.66
CA HIS A 66 12.90 29.48 -0.06
C HIS A 66 12.00 30.44 0.72
N LEU A 67 11.81 30.15 2.00
CA LEU A 67 11.12 31.07 2.90
C LEU A 67 12.01 32.29 3.23
N PRO A 68 11.42 33.48 3.39
CA PRO A 68 12.17 34.67 3.79
C PRO A 68 12.73 34.51 5.21
N ALA A 69 13.88 35.13 5.46
CA ALA A 69 14.45 35.20 6.79
C ALA A 69 13.61 36.13 7.67
N VAL A 70 12.98 35.57 8.69
CA VAL A 70 12.15 36.30 9.67
C VAL A 70 12.58 35.97 11.09
N LYS A 71 12.34 36.88 12.03
CA LYS A 71 12.55 36.70 13.47
C LYS A 71 11.21 36.60 14.18
N LYS A 72 11.26 36.00 15.38
CA LYS A 72 10.09 35.97 16.26
C LYS A 72 9.65 37.41 16.58
N ASN A 73 8.35 37.65 16.46
CA ASN A 73 7.68 38.95 16.63
C ASN A 73 7.88 39.95 15.47
N ASP A 74 8.40 39.52 14.32
CA ASP A 74 8.34 40.36 13.11
C ASP A 74 6.89 40.57 12.70
N THR A 75 6.57 41.80 12.28
CA THR A 75 5.24 42.14 11.79
C THR A 75 5.11 41.74 10.33
N VAL A 76 4.05 41.01 10.00
CA VAL A 76 3.71 40.63 8.63
C VAL A 76 2.54 41.43 8.12
N LEU A 77 2.56 41.77 6.83
CA LEU A 77 1.46 42.47 6.16
C LEU A 77 0.53 41.46 5.49
N TYR A 78 -0.74 41.49 5.86
CA TYR A 78 -1.78 40.75 5.16
C TYR A 78 -2.02 41.36 3.77
N THR A 79 -1.95 40.54 2.72
CA THR A 79 -2.16 40.97 1.33
C THR A 79 -3.47 40.44 0.74
N ASP A 80 -3.73 39.14 0.86
CA ASP A 80 -4.90 38.48 0.29
C ASP A 80 -5.26 37.20 1.07
N SER A 81 -6.49 36.72 0.89
CA SER A 81 -6.95 35.43 1.39
C SER A 81 -7.86 34.73 0.38
N SER A 82 -7.77 33.41 0.31
CA SER A 82 -8.69 32.60 -0.48
C SER A 82 -9.14 31.38 0.33
N VAL A 83 -10.38 30.95 0.09
CA VAL A 83 -10.93 29.73 0.66
C VAL A 83 -10.92 28.66 -0.44
N GLU A 84 -10.10 27.63 -0.25
CA GLU A 84 -10.05 26.51 -1.18
C GLU A 84 -11.09 25.45 -0.79
N ALA A 85 -12.17 25.35 -1.58
CA ALA A 85 -13.08 24.22 -1.47
C ALA A 85 -12.40 22.95 -2.00
N LYS A 86 -12.23 21.94 -1.13
CA LYS A 86 -11.63 20.65 -1.48
C LYS A 86 -12.62 19.52 -1.27
N GLN A 87 -12.44 18.44 -2.04
CA GLN A 87 -13.22 17.22 -1.91
C GLN A 87 -12.28 16.04 -1.70
N THR A 88 -12.69 15.09 -0.85
CA THR A 88 -11.97 13.83 -0.66
C THR A 88 -12.00 13.01 -1.94
N LYS A 89 -10.87 12.38 -2.27
CA LYS A 89 -10.78 11.42 -3.37
C LYS A 89 -10.92 10.01 -2.81
N PRO A 90 -11.53 9.08 -3.56
CA PRO A 90 -11.50 7.67 -3.19
C PRO A 90 -10.04 7.17 -3.18
N PRO A 91 -9.74 6.11 -2.41
CA PRO A 91 -8.41 5.52 -2.38
C PRO A 91 -7.93 5.11 -3.78
N SER A 92 -6.66 5.39 -4.06
CA SER A 92 -6.05 4.98 -5.33
C SER A 92 -5.98 3.46 -5.43
N ARG A 93 -6.26 2.92 -6.62
CA ARG A 93 -6.08 1.48 -6.90
C ARG A 93 -4.61 1.11 -6.90
N PHE A 94 -4.32 -0.14 -6.57
CA PHE A 94 -2.97 -0.68 -6.64
C PHE A 94 -2.45 -0.78 -8.09
N THR A 95 -1.17 -0.48 -8.28
CA THR A 95 -0.30 -0.99 -9.35
C THR A 95 0.52 -2.18 -8.83
N PRO A 96 1.21 -2.95 -9.68
CA PRO A 96 2.08 -4.04 -9.23
C PRO A 96 3.11 -3.61 -8.17
N SER A 97 3.72 -2.43 -8.33
CA SER A 97 4.69 -1.89 -7.37
C SER A 97 4.05 -1.56 -6.02
N THR A 98 2.90 -0.87 -6.02
CA THR A 98 2.21 -0.53 -4.77
C THR A 98 1.59 -1.76 -4.10
N LEU A 99 1.18 -2.79 -4.86
CA LEU A 99 0.71 -4.06 -4.30
C LEU A 99 1.87 -4.84 -3.68
N LEU A 100 3.04 -4.88 -4.32
CA LEU A 100 4.25 -5.49 -3.76
C LEU A 100 4.64 -4.82 -2.45
N GLN A 101 4.60 -3.48 -2.40
CA GLN A 101 4.79 -2.72 -1.17
C GLN A 101 3.75 -3.09 -0.11
N ALA A 102 2.46 -3.19 -0.49
CA ALA A 102 1.39 -3.58 0.42
C ALA A 102 1.57 -5.02 0.95
N MET A 103 2.05 -5.97 0.15
CA MET A 103 2.38 -7.33 0.60
C MET A 103 3.51 -7.31 1.63
N LYS A 104 4.55 -6.49 1.44
CA LYS A 104 5.64 -6.29 2.41
C LYS A 104 5.12 -5.64 3.70
N GLU A 105 4.21 -4.70 3.56
CA GLU A 105 3.66 -3.90 4.66
C GLU A 105 2.26 -4.36 5.08
N ILE A 106 1.95 -5.65 4.91
CA ILE A 106 0.59 -6.18 5.09
C ILE A 106 0.07 -5.96 6.52
N HIS A 107 0.98 -5.83 7.49
CA HIS A 107 0.69 -5.43 8.87
C HIS A 107 -0.11 -4.12 8.99
N LYS A 108 -0.01 -3.19 8.01
CA LYS A 108 -0.82 -1.96 7.98
C LYS A 108 -2.31 -2.22 7.73
N PHE A 109 -2.65 -3.39 7.17
CA PHE A 109 -4.02 -3.80 6.82
C PHE A 109 -4.65 -4.73 7.87
N VAL A 110 -3.90 -5.09 8.92
CA VAL A 110 -4.36 -5.95 10.01
C VAL A 110 -4.81 -5.12 11.20
N LYS A 111 -5.99 -5.46 11.75
CA LYS A 111 -6.58 -4.74 12.90
C LYS A 111 -6.03 -5.22 14.24
N ASN A 112 -5.68 -6.50 14.35
CA ASN A 112 -5.12 -7.07 15.57
C ASN A 112 -3.66 -6.61 15.76
N GLU A 113 -3.39 -5.92 16.86
CA GLU A 113 -2.07 -5.34 17.15
C GLU A 113 -0.98 -6.38 17.41
N ASP A 114 -1.33 -7.58 17.88
CA ASP A 114 -0.34 -8.64 18.11
C ASP A 114 0.07 -9.30 16.77
N LEU A 115 -0.90 -9.65 15.92
CA LEU A 115 -0.65 -10.16 14.56
C LEU A 115 0.13 -9.15 13.70
N LYS A 116 -0.14 -7.86 13.88
CA LYS A 116 0.58 -6.77 13.21
C LYS A 116 2.07 -6.74 13.56
N LYS A 117 2.43 -6.98 14.83
CA LYS A 117 3.85 -7.05 15.24
C LYS A 117 4.53 -8.25 14.60
N GLN A 118 3.87 -9.41 14.58
CA GLN A 118 4.39 -10.62 13.96
C GLN A 118 4.60 -10.43 12.45
N LEU A 119 3.59 -9.99 11.72
CA LEU A 119 3.68 -9.71 10.28
C LEU A 119 4.76 -8.68 9.93
N LYS A 120 5.00 -7.70 10.82
CA LYS A 120 6.08 -6.74 10.64
C LYS A 120 7.46 -7.39 10.84
N ALA A 121 7.60 -8.30 11.79
CA ALA A 121 8.85 -9.02 12.05
C ALA A 121 9.23 -9.95 10.87
N VAL A 122 8.25 -10.60 10.25
CA VAL A 122 8.46 -11.53 9.12
C VAL A 122 8.42 -10.85 7.75
N SER A 123 8.45 -9.52 7.71
CA SER A 123 8.45 -8.71 6.48
C SER A 123 7.21 -8.88 5.59
N GLY A 124 6.06 -9.22 6.17
CA GLY A 124 4.76 -9.28 5.51
C GLY A 124 4.39 -10.65 4.94
N ILE A 125 3.58 -10.68 3.86
CA ILE A 125 3.14 -11.93 3.21
C ILE A 125 4.01 -12.25 2.00
N GLY A 126 4.43 -13.52 1.90
CA GLY A 126 5.37 -14.01 0.90
C GLY A 126 6.78 -13.46 1.09
N THR A 127 7.74 -14.11 0.46
CA THR A 127 9.16 -13.69 0.47
C THR A 127 9.47 -12.76 -0.69
N GLU A 128 10.56 -11.98 -0.60
CA GLU A 128 10.98 -11.07 -1.68
C GLU A 128 11.07 -11.77 -3.05
N ALA A 129 11.52 -13.01 -3.08
CA ALA A 129 11.66 -13.81 -4.29
C ALA A 129 10.33 -14.28 -4.91
N THR A 130 9.22 -14.26 -4.16
CA THR A 130 7.95 -14.88 -4.59
C THR A 130 6.86 -13.87 -4.92
N ARG A 131 6.89 -12.67 -4.34
CA ARG A 131 5.79 -11.68 -4.47
C ARG A 131 5.47 -11.29 -5.91
N ALA A 132 6.49 -11.01 -6.71
CA ALA A 132 6.29 -10.62 -8.11
C ALA A 132 5.58 -11.75 -8.90
N ASN A 133 6.04 -12.99 -8.73
CA ASN A 133 5.47 -14.15 -9.39
C ASN A 133 4.01 -14.39 -8.99
N ILE A 134 3.64 -14.19 -7.72
CA ILE A 134 2.25 -14.31 -7.27
C ILE A 134 1.34 -13.27 -7.95
N ILE A 135 1.80 -12.02 -8.08
CA ILE A 135 1.03 -10.98 -8.78
C ILE A 135 0.83 -11.36 -10.25
N ASP A 136 1.88 -11.81 -10.93
CA ASP A 136 1.82 -12.25 -12.32
C ASP A 136 0.91 -13.47 -12.49
N GLU A 137 0.93 -14.39 -11.53
CA GLU A 137 0.05 -15.56 -11.52
C GLU A 137 -1.43 -15.18 -11.39
N LEU A 138 -1.77 -14.25 -10.49
CA LEU A 138 -3.13 -13.74 -10.34
C LEU A 138 -3.65 -13.05 -11.62
N ILE A 139 -2.77 -12.38 -12.35
CA ILE A 139 -3.10 -11.76 -13.64
C ILE A 139 -3.28 -12.84 -14.72
N SER A 140 -2.33 -13.77 -14.85
CA SER A 140 -2.37 -14.83 -15.86
C SER A 140 -3.54 -15.80 -15.71
N ARG A 141 -3.95 -16.08 -14.47
CA ARG A 141 -5.16 -16.86 -14.14
C ARG A 141 -6.45 -16.09 -14.37
N GLY A 142 -6.37 -14.79 -14.68
CA GLY A 142 -7.52 -13.95 -15.02
C GLY A 142 -8.32 -13.46 -13.81
N PHE A 143 -7.77 -13.52 -12.59
CA PHE A 143 -8.41 -12.94 -11.39
C PHE A 143 -8.22 -11.42 -11.30
N MET A 144 -7.13 -10.92 -11.90
CA MET A 144 -6.86 -9.49 -12.02
C MET A 144 -6.57 -9.12 -13.47
N LYS A 145 -6.84 -7.85 -13.79
CA LYS A 145 -6.43 -7.23 -15.05
C LYS A 145 -5.69 -5.94 -14.79
N THR A 146 -4.75 -5.62 -15.68
CA THR A 146 -4.06 -4.33 -15.69
C THR A 146 -4.72 -3.38 -16.69
N SER A 147 -4.66 -2.08 -16.42
CA SER A 147 -5.20 -1.06 -17.34
C SER A 147 -4.39 0.22 -17.35
N GLY A 148 -4.38 0.90 -18.51
CA GLY A 148 -3.71 2.17 -18.71
C GLY A 148 -2.18 2.09 -18.70
N LYS A 149 -1.52 3.25 -18.83
CA LYS A 149 -0.05 3.35 -18.88
C LYS A 149 0.62 2.91 -17.57
N LYS A 150 -0.04 3.14 -16.43
CA LYS A 150 0.46 2.81 -15.09
C LYS A 150 0.18 1.36 -14.66
N GLN A 151 -0.40 0.52 -15.54
CA GLN A 151 -0.74 -0.88 -15.25
C GLN A 151 -1.56 -1.02 -13.96
N VAL A 152 -2.61 -0.19 -13.82
CA VAL A 152 -3.48 -0.23 -12.62
C VAL A 152 -4.18 -1.57 -12.54
N LEU A 153 -4.04 -2.25 -11.41
CA LEU A 153 -4.67 -3.54 -11.13
C LEU A 153 -6.13 -3.35 -10.76
N SER A 154 -6.98 -4.19 -11.33
CA SER A 154 -8.39 -4.27 -11.00
C SER A 154 -8.82 -5.74 -10.97
N PRO A 155 -9.57 -6.18 -9.94
CA PRO A 155 -10.16 -7.51 -9.96
C PRO A 155 -11.08 -7.67 -11.16
N THR A 156 -11.14 -8.89 -11.71
CA THR A 156 -12.13 -9.29 -12.70
C THR A 156 -13.40 -9.77 -12.01
N GLU A 157 -14.47 -10.00 -12.77
CA GLU A 157 -15.69 -10.62 -12.23
C GLU A 157 -15.40 -11.98 -11.59
N THR A 158 -14.59 -12.82 -12.25
CA THR A 158 -14.12 -14.08 -11.69
C THR A 158 -13.31 -13.90 -10.40
N GLY A 159 -12.49 -12.84 -10.33
CA GLY A 159 -11.74 -12.51 -9.11
C GLY A 159 -12.66 -12.15 -7.95
N TYR A 160 -13.71 -11.36 -8.19
CA TYR A 160 -14.73 -11.06 -7.17
C TYR A 160 -15.47 -12.34 -6.73
N LEU A 161 -15.93 -13.14 -7.68
CA LEU A 161 -16.63 -14.40 -7.38
C LEU A 161 -15.77 -15.36 -6.55
N LEU A 162 -14.46 -15.44 -6.84
CA LEU A 162 -13.54 -16.26 -6.05
C LEU A 162 -13.44 -15.74 -4.62
N VAL A 163 -13.29 -14.44 -4.43
CA VAL A 163 -13.24 -13.83 -3.09
C VAL A 163 -14.53 -14.10 -2.33
N ASP A 164 -15.69 -13.92 -2.97
CA ASP A 164 -17.00 -14.12 -2.36
C ASP A 164 -17.26 -15.60 -1.99
N ALA A 165 -16.66 -16.54 -2.72
CA ALA A 165 -16.79 -17.98 -2.47
C ALA A 165 -15.85 -18.51 -1.39
N LEU A 166 -14.79 -17.76 -1.05
CA LEU A 166 -13.79 -18.20 -0.08
C LEU A 166 -14.15 -17.76 1.34
N PRO A 167 -13.84 -18.58 2.35
CA PRO A 167 -14.04 -18.22 3.75
C PRO A 167 -13.03 -17.13 4.17
N GLU A 168 -13.42 -16.28 5.13
CA GLU A 168 -12.61 -15.14 5.60
C GLU A 168 -11.19 -15.54 6.02
N GLU A 169 -11.03 -16.73 6.61
CA GLU A 169 -9.76 -17.31 7.03
C GLU A 169 -8.75 -17.48 5.89
N LEU A 170 -9.21 -17.60 4.63
CA LEU A 170 -8.35 -17.69 3.44
C LEU A 170 -8.15 -16.34 2.72
N LEU A 171 -8.91 -15.31 3.10
CA LEU A 171 -8.90 -13.99 2.46
C LEU A 171 -8.01 -12.99 3.20
N TYR A 172 -7.98 -13.10 4.53
CA TYR A 172 -7.25 -12.18 5.39
C TYR A 172 -5.85 -12.72 5.74
N PRO A 173 -4.86 -11.83 5.92
CA PRO A 173 -3.46 -12.22 6.15
C PRO A 173 -3.21 -12.78 7.56
N ASP A 174 -4.22 -12.76 8.44
CA ASP A 174 -4.15 -13.17 9.84
C ASP A 174 -3.63 -14.61 9.99
N GLU A 175 -4.16 -15.56 9.22
CA GLU A 175 -3.70 -16.96 9.25
C GLU A 175 -2.24 -17.10 8.79
N THR A 176 -1.78 -16.25 7.85
CA THR A 176 -0.38 -16.25 7.42
C THR A 176 0.55 -15.83 8.57
N ALA A 177 0.13 -14.88 9.41
CA ALA A 177 0.89 -14.46 10.59
C ALA A 177 1.10 -15.63 11.57
N VAL A 178 0.03 -16.39 11.82
CA VAL A 178 0.05 -17.57 12.70
C VAL A 178 0.99 -18.64 12.14
N TRP A 179 0.95 -18.90 10.84
CA TRP A 179 1.83 -19.89 10.22
C TRP A 179 3.31 -19.49 10.30
N GLU A 180 3.63 -18.23 9.99
CA GLU A 180 5.01 -17.74 10.05
C GLU A 180 5.57 -17.80 11.49
N GLU A 181 4.75 -17.51 12.51
CA GLU A 181 5.14 -17.72 13.92
C GLU A 181 5.44 -19.18 14.20
N ARG A 182 4.57 -20.11 13.78
CA ARG A 182 4.81 -21.54 14.00
C ARG A 182 6.05 -22.05 13.28
N LEU A 183 6.29 -21.59 12.05
CA LEU A 183 7.51 -21.90 11.31
C LEU A 183 8.76 -21.37 12.03
N ALA A 184 8.70 -20.17 12.62
CA ALA A 184 9.78 -19.64 13.43
C ALA A 184 10.02 -20.49 14.70
N LEU A 185 8.97 -20.84 15.46
CA LEU A 185 9.07 -21.71 16.63
C LEU A 185 9.65 -23.08 16.30
N MET A 186 9.28 -23.66 15.16
CA MET A 186 9.87 -24.91 14.67
C MET A 186 11.37 -24.76 14.37
N SER A 187 11.79 -23.62 13.79
CA SER A 187 13.20 -23.34 13.52
C SER A 187 14.03 -23.20 14.80
N GLU A 188 13.40 -22.74 15.89
CA GLU A 188 13.98 -22.61 17.22
C GLU A 188 13.89 -23.90 18.05
N GLY A 189 13.20 -24.94 17.54
CA GLY A 189 12.99 -26.21 18.23
C GLY A 189 11.91 -26.18 19.31
N ALA A 190 11.08 -25.14 19.35
CA ALA A 190 9.98 -24.95 20.31
C ALA A 190 8.63 -25.53 19.84
N ASP A 191 8.50 -25.89 18.56
CA ASP A 191 7.37 -26.63 17.98
C ASP A 191 7.89 -27.74 17.06
N THR A 192 7.05 -28.72 16.69
CA THR A 192 7.44 -29.86 15.85
C THR A 192 6.68 -29.88 14.53
N LEU A 193 7.31 -30.45 13.49
CA LEU A 193 6.68 -30.62 12.19
C LEU A 193 5.39 -31.46 12.28
N ASP A 194 5.40 -32.52 13.09
CA ASP A 194 4.23 -33.40 13.27
C ASP A 194 3.05 -32.65 13.93
N SER A 195 3.34 -31.82 14.94
CA SER A 195 2.36 -30.95 15.59
C SER A 195 1.76 -29.95 14.60
N PHE A 196 2.61 -29.28 13.83
CA PHE A 196 2.20 -28.33 12.80
C PHE A 196 1.29 -28.99 11.76
N LEU A 197 1.73 -30.11 11.16
CA LEU A 197 0.95 -30.81 10.13
C LEU A 197 -0.38 -31.34 10.67
N ALA A 198 -0.43 -31.84 11.91
CA ALA A 198 -1.67 -32.31 12.52
C ALA A 198 -2.71 -31.18 12.63
N ASP A 199 -2.29 -29.97 12.97
CA ASP A 199 -3.20 -28.83 13.04
C ASP A 199 -3.57 -28.28 11.67
N GLN A 200 -2.65 -28.29 10.69
CA GLN A 200 -2.98 -27.93 9.30
C GLN A 200 -4.04 -28.87 8.71
N ILE A 201 -3.97 -30.17 9.00
CA ILE A 201 -4.98 -31.14 8.57
C ILE A 201 -6.34 -30.83 9.21
N LYS A 202 -6.38 -30.55 10.51
CA LYS A 202 -7.63 -30.16 11.19
C LYS A 202 -8.21 -28.87 10.62
N PHE A 203 -7.35 -27.87 10.36
CA PHE A 203 -7.77 -26.61 9.75
C PHE A 203 -8.36 -26.84 8.36
N LEU A 204 -7.71 -27.66 7.52
CA LEU A 204 -8.24 -28.05 6.21
C LEU A 204 -9.60 -28.75 6.32
N GLN A 205 -9.76 -29.70 7.26
CA GLN A 205 -11.03 -30.38 7.49
C GLN A 205 -12.13 -29.39 7.86
N LEU A 206 -11.86 -28.46 8.78
CA LEU A 206 -12.81 -27.41 9.16
C LEU A 206 -13.21 -26.53 7.97
N LEU A 207 -12.25 -26.17 7.10
CA LEU A 207 -12.55 -25.38 5.91
C LEU A 207 -13.41 -26.15 4.89
N ILE A 208 -13.13 -27.43 4.67
CA ILE A 208 -13.92 -28.28 3.77
C ILE A 208 -15.35 -28.44 4.29
N ASP A 209 -15.49 -28.71 5.59
CA ASP A 209 -16.79 -28.84 6.26
C ASP A 209 -17.60 -27.53 6.17
N LYS A 210 -16.94 -26.39 6.37
CA LYS A 210 -17.56 -25.05 6.28
C LYS A 210 -18.06 -24.73 4.87
N LEU A 211 -17.37 -25.23 3.85
CA LEU A 211 -17.72 -25.04 2.44
C LEU A 211 -18.74 -26.06 1.91
N ASP A 212 -19.10 -27.07 2.72
CA ASP A 212 -20.20 -28.01 2.44
C ASP A 212 -20.10 -28.69 1.07
N PHE A 213 -18.87 -29.01 0.62
CA PHE A 213 -18.59 -29.62 -0.68
C PHE A 213 -19.29 -30.99 -0.88
N ASP A 214 -19.69 -31.65 0.20
CA ASP A 214 -20.33 -32.97 0.19
C ASP A 214 -21.84 -32.94 -0.16
N LYS A 215 -22.47 -31.77 -0.21
CA LYS A 215 -23.82 -31.65 -0.77
C LYS A 215 -23.74 -31.47 -2.27
N VAL A 216 -23.83 -32.60 -2.98
CA VAL A 216 -24.06 -32.72 -4.43
C VAL A 216 -24.84 -31.51 -4.94
N ILE A 217 -24.14 -30.58 -5.59
CA ILE A 217 -24.75 -29.49 -6.33
C ILE A 217 -25.45 -30.13 -7.52
N ASN A 218 -26.78 -30.26 -7.44
CA ASN A 218 -27.61 -30.43 -8.62
C ASN A 218 -27.31 -29.25 -9.55
N PHE A 219 -26.68 -29.54 -10.69
CA PHE A 219 -26.19 -28.55 -11.66
C PHE A 219 -27.29 -27.61 -12.21
N ASP A 220 -28.56 -27.92 -11.95
CA ASP A 220 -29.74 -27.16 -12.40
C ASP A 220 -30.26 -26.11 -11.41
N GLN A 221 -29.62 -25.93 -10.24
CA GLN A 221 -30.05 -24.93 -9.26
C GLN A 221 -28.98 -23.85 -9.04
N MET A 222 -28.60 -23.18 -10.13
CA MET A 222 -27.97 -21.87 -10.04
C MET A 222 -29.01 -20.90 -9.46
N MET A 223 -28.75 -20.28 -8.30
CA MET A 223 -29.36 -19.03 -7.76
C MET A 223 -28.95 -18.86 -6.28
N PRO A 224 -29.15 -17.69 -5.64
CA PRO A 224 -28.60 -16.37 -5.95
C PRO A 224 -28.18 -15.69 -4.63
N ASN A 225 -26.94 -15.83 -4.16
CA ASN A 225 -26.49 -15.06 -2.98
C ASN A 225 -25.47 -14.02 -3.40
N VAL A 226 -25.91 -13.08 -4.24
CA VAL A 226 -25.28 -11.77 -4.38
C VAL A 226 -26.16 -10.79 -3.61
N VAL A 227 -25.88 -10.63 -2.32
CA VAL A 227 -26.40 -9.49 -1.57
C VAL A 227 -25.44 -8.34 -1.83
N ARG A 228 -25.93 -7.32 -2.54
CA ARG A 228 -25.26 -6.03 -2.74
C ARG A 228 -25.12 -5.27 -1.43
#